data_AF-A0A2V6M3U4-F1
#
_entry.id   AF-A0A2V6M3U4-F1
#
_cell.length_a   1.000
_cell.length_b   1.000
_cell.length_c   1.000
_cell.angle_alpha   90.00
_cell.angle_beta   90.00
_cell.angle_gamma   90.00
#
_symmetry.space_group_name_H-M   'P 1'
#
loop_
_entity.id
_entity.type
_entity.pdbx_description
1 polymer ?
#
loop_
_entity_poly.entity_id
_entity_poly.type
_entity_poly.pdbx_seq_one_letter_code
_entity_poly.pdbx_strand_id
1 'polypeptide(L)' 'MRAIWKGSISFGLINIPIALYPATRKEELRFRLLRAKDLSPVNYKRVAKADGK' A
#
# COMPACT_ATOMS: atom_id res chain seq x y z
N MET A 1 -5.66 10.03 -8.31
CA MET A 1 -5.53 10.06 -6.83
C MET A 1 -6.66 9.24 -6.24
N ARG A 2 -6.39 8.22 -5.41
CA ARG A 2 -7.43 7.36 -4.81
C ARG A 2 -7.82 7.92 -3.44
N ALA A 3 -9.11 8.07 -3.17
CA ALA A 3 -9.59 8.46 -1.85
C ALA A 3 -9.15 7.41 -0.82
N ILE A 4 -8.65 7.87 0.33
CA ILE A 4 -8.31 7.01 1.47
C ILE A 4 -9.61 6.43 2.02
N TRP A 5 -10.63 7.28 2.11
CA TRP A 5 -11.88 6.98 2.74
C TRP A 5 -13.00 7.87 2.17
N LYS A 6 -14.24 7.37 2.25
CA LYS A 6 -15.45 8.11 1.90
C LYS A 6 -16.41 8.00 3.08
N GLY A 7 -17.08 9.09 3.41
CA GLY A 7 -18.09 9.10 4.47
C GLY A 7 -18.90 10.39 4.44
N SER A 8 -19.50 10.75 5.57
CA SER A 8 -20.30 11.96 5.69
C SER A 8 -20.00 12.70 6.99
N ILE A 9 -20.08 14.02 6.93
CA ILE A 9 -20.03 14.89 8.11
C ILE A 9 -21.42 15.50 8.25
N SER A 10 -21.99 15.37 9.44
CA SER A 10 -23.30 15.92 9.77
C SER A 10 -23.18 17.01 10.82
N PHE A 11 -23.89 18.11 10.63
CA PHE A 11 -24.00 19.21 11.61
C PHE A 11 -25.46 19.69 11.66
N GLY A 12 -26.06 19.58 12.84
CA GLY A 12 -27.51 19.79 13.00
C GLY A 12 -28.31 18.81 12.12
N LEU A 13 -29.09 19.35 11.17
CA LEU A 13 -29.86 18.57 10.19
C LEU A 13 -29.19 18.45 8.82
N ILE A 14 -27.99 19.03 8.62
CA ILE A 14 -27.31 19.01 7.32
C ILE A 14 -26.34 17.83 7.30
N ASN A 15 -26.41 17.01 6.26
CA ASN A 15 -25.52 15.88 6.03
C ASN A 15 -24.78 16.04 4.69
N ILE A 16 -23.45 16.10 4.73
CA ILE A 16 -22.62 16.33 3.54
C ILE A 16 -21.72 15.10 3.29
N PRO A 17 -21.80 14.47 2.10
CA PRO A 17 -20.87 13.42 1.73
C PRO A 17 -19.49 14.00 1.41
N ILE A 18 -18.44 13.39 1.94
CA ILE A 18 -17.06 13.81 1.75
C ILE A 18 -16.16 12.63 1.35
N ALA A 19 -15.05 12.94 0.69
CA ALA A 19 -14.00 11.99 0.36
C ALA A 19 -12.66 12.53 0.86
N LEU A 20 -11.92 11.69 1.60
CA LEU A 20 -10.64 12.06 2.18
C LEU A 20 -9.50 11.72 1.22
N TYR A 21 -8.65 12.71 0.96
CA TYR A 21 -7.47 12.59 0.11
C TYR A 21 -6.21 12.95 0.90
N PRO A 22 -5.07 12.27 0.65
CA PRO A 22 -3.81 12.61 1.29
C PRO A 22 -3.32 13.98 0.77
N ALA A 23 -2.97 14.87 1.68
CA ALA A 23 -2.39 16.18 1.33
C ALA A 23 -1.00 16.06 0.72
N THR A 24 -0.24 15.02 1.09
CA THR A 24 1.11 14.76 0.59
C THR A 24 1.21 13.35 0.05
N ARG A 25 1.99 13.17 -1.01
CA ARG A 25 2.34 11.86 -1.56
C ARG A 25 3.82 11.63 -1.30
N LYS A 26 4.15 10.56 -0.59
CA LYS A 26 5.54 10.12 -0.47
C LYS A 26 5.94 9.41 -1.77
N GLU A 27 6.83 10.02 -2.53
CA GLU A 27 7.42 9.38 -3.71
C GLU A 27 8.73 8.71 -3.30
N GLU A 28 8.68 7.40 -3.08
CA GLU A 28 9.86 6.60 -2.81
C GLU A 28 10.17 5.70 -3.99
N LEU A 29 11.45 5.66 -4.37
CA LEU A 29 11.98 4.70 -5.32
C LEU A 29 11.94 3.31 -4.67
N ARG A 30 11.10 2.42 -5.19
CA ARG A 30 11.08 1.01 -4.78
C ARG A 30 12.02 0.24 -5.68
N PHE A 31 13.11 -0.28 -5.11
CA PHE A 31 14.00 -1.18 -5.82
C PHE A 31 13.41 -2.59 -5.82
N ARG A 32 13.39 -3.24 -7.00
CA ARG A 32 13.12 -4.66 -7.11
C ARG A 32 14.44 -5.40 -6.91
N LEU A 33 14.47 -6.39 -6.02
CA LEU A 33 15.66 -7.22 -5.83
C LEU A 33 15.83 -8.12 -7.05
N LEU A 34 16.95 -7.98 -7.74
CA LEU A 34 17.28 -8.77 -8.93
C LEU A 34 18.50 -9.65 -8.65
N ARG A 35 18.48 -10.88 -9.16
CA ARG A 35 19.65 -11.76 -9.12
C ARG A 35 20.71 -11.21 -10.07
N ALA A 36 21.96 -11.11 -9.59
CA ALA A 36 23.06 -10.48 -10.34
C ALA A 36 23.40 -11.12 -11.69
N LYS A 37 23.13 -12.43 -11.86
CA LYS A 37 23.51 -13.18 -13.07
C LYS A 37 22.54 -13.02 -14.24
N ASP A 38 21.25 -12.98 -13.96
CA ASP A 38 20.18 -13.09 -14.97
C ASP A 38 19.11 -11.99 -14.83
N LEU A 39 19.29 -11.07 -13.88
CA LEU A 39 18.35 -10.00 -13.56
C LEU A 39 16.93 -10.48 -13.25
N SER A 40 16.78 -11.75 -12.84
CA SER A 40 15.50 -12.31 -12.46
C SER A 40 15.04 -11.76 -11.10
N PRO A 41 13.72 -11.55 -10.89
CA PRO A 41 13.19 -11.09 -9.60
C PRO A 41 13.42 -12.13 -8.50
N VAL A 42 13.95 -11.68 -7.35
CA VAL A 42 14.08 -12.53 -6.16
C VAL A 42 12.79 -12.46 -5.34
N ASN A 43 12.21 -13.62 -5.02
CA ASN A 43 11.03 -13.74 -4.17
C ASN A 43 11.40 -14.28 -2.78
N TYR A 44 10.75 -13.78 -1.75
CA TYR A 44 10.91 -14.29 -0.38
C TYR A 44 9.90 -15.41 -0.13
N LYS A 45 10.38 -16.58 0.29
CA LYS A 45 9.54 -17.66 0.81
C LYS A 45 9.81 -17.80 2.30
N ARG A 46 8.74 -17.76 3.12
CA ARG A 46 8.83 -18.13 4.54
C ARG A 46 8.70 -19.64 4.62
N VAL A 47 9.67 -20.32 5.23
CA VAL A 47 9.67 -21.77 5.45
C VAL A 47 9.84 -22.06 6.93
N ALA A 48 9.23 -23.14 7.41
CA ALA A 48 9.39 -23.55 8.80
C ALA A 48 10.78 -24.18 9.01
N LYS A 49 11.41 -23.90 10.17
CA LYS A 49 12.79 -24.33 10.46
C LYS A 49 12.92 -25.85 10.65
N ALA A 50 11.84 -26.51 11.05
CA ALA A 50 11.84 -27.94 11.39
C ALA A 50 11.84 -28.84 10.14
N ASP A 51 11.20 -28.39 9.07
CA ASP A 51 10.84 -29.19 7.90
C ASP A 51 11.22 -28.51 6.57
N GLY A 52 11.74 -27.28 6.62
CA GLY A 52 12.31 -26.58 5.47
C GLY A 52 11.32 -26.29 4.34
N LYS A 53 10.01 -26.46 4.61
CA LYS A 53 8.93 -26.30 3.65
C LYS A 53 8.10 -25.05 3.91
#